data_AF-A0A2G8LAJ3-F1
#
_entry.id   AF-A0A2G8LAJ3-F1
#
_cell.length_a   1.000
_cell.length_b   1.000
_cell.length_c   1.000
_cell.angle_alpha   90.00
_cell.angle_beta   90.00
_cell.angle_gamma   90.00
#
_symmetry.space_group_name_H-M   'P 1'
#
loop_
_entity.id
_entity.type
_entity.pdbx_description
1 polymer ?
#
loop_
_entity_poly.entity_id
_entity_poly.type
_entity_poly.pdbx_seq_one_letter_code
_entity_poly.pdbx_strand_id
1 'polypeptide(L)'
;MHRFEISNHFNEVKEKLVKIVSCGHPGKIENGGSNGRAFLVGYTVVASCNGDFYIEGNSEVTCHSNGTWSQQLPKCVAMSCGSPGSVENGFIEGNVYDVGFSISITCNKGFTLMGQPSLTCLASTSWSEILPTFVKNSSSGLIVALIATISVICGLVFIVVIGCFIHKQYGNVAGQKRSDEA
;
A
#
# COMPACT_ATOMS: atom_id res chain seq x y z
N MET A 1 72.69 40.54 -14.10
CA MET A 1 71.41 40.80 -13.40
C MET A 1 70.20 40.12 -14.04
N HIS A 2 70.29 39.53 -15.25
CA HIS A 2 69.13 38.90 -15.92
C HIS A 2 68.67 37.51 -15.38
N ARG A 3 69.49 36.81 -14.57
CA ARG A 3 69.12 35.49 -14.04
C ARG A 3 68.07 35.56 -12.91
N PHE A 4 68.02 36.67 -12.17
CA PHE A 4 67.08 36.85 -11.06
C PHE A 4 65.67 37.23 -11.53
N GLU A 5 65.54 38.00 -12.62
CA GLU A 5 64.24 38.40 -13.20
C GLU A 5 63.47 37.20 -13.78
N ILE A 6 64.17 36.26 -14.42
CA ILE A 6 63.56 35.05 -15.01
C ILE A 6 63.02 34.12 -13.91
N SER A 7 63.69 34.02 -12.76
CA SER A 7 63.23 33.21 -11.62
C SER A 7 61.95 33.78 -10.99
N ASN A 8 61.84 35.11 -10.89
CA ASN A 8 60.64 35.76 -10.38
C ASN A 8 59.46 35.61 -11.35
N HIS A 9 59.70 35.74 -12.65
CA HIS A 9 58.68 35.49 -13.68
C HIS A 9 58.22 34.03 -13.70
N PHE A 10 59.14 33.06 -13.58
CA PHE A 10 58.79 31.64 -13.50
C PHE A 10 57.99 31.30 -12.23
N ASN A 11 58.33 31.92 -11.08
CA ASN A 11 57.57 31.77 -9.84
C ASN A 11 56.18 32.45 -9.91
N GLU A 12 56.05 33.61 -10.57
CA GLU A 12 54.76 34.25 -10.89
C GLU A 12 53.89 33.35 -11.78
N VAL A 13 54.46 32.73 -12.81
CA VAL A 13 53.73 31.81 -13.72
C VAL A 13 53.38 30.50 -12.99
N LYS A 14 54.22 30.04 -12.06
CA LYS A 14 53.98 28.85 -11.23
C LYS A 14 52.90 29.06 -10.16
N GLU A 15 52.73 30.28 -9.64
CA GLU A 15 51.58 30.66 -8.80
C GLU A 15 50.31 30.94 -9.62
N LYS A 16 50.46 31.42 -10.87
CA LYS A 16 49.35 31.62 -11.81
C LYS A 16 48.75 30.31 -12.33
N LEU A 17 49.46 29.20 -12.19
CA LEU A 17 48.90 27.86 -12.33
C LEU A 17 48.10 27.55 -11.06
N VAL A 18 46.86 28.08 -11.00
CA VAL A 18 45.85 27.60 -10.05
C VAL A 18 45.89 26.09 -10.11
N LYS A 19 46.38 25.46 -9.04
CA LYS A 19 46.38 24.00 -8.91
C LYS A 19 44.95 23.57 -9.23
N ILE A 20 44.76 22.85 -10.33
CA ILE A 20 43.43 22.38 -10.73
C ILE A 20 43.04 21.34 -9.70
N VAL A 21 42.37 21.81 -8.65
CA VAL A 21 41.89 20.97 -7.56
C VAL A 21 40.54 20.43 -8.02
N SER A 22 40.47 19.10 -8.11
CA SER A 22 39.26 18.37 -8.44
C SER A 22 38.69 17.80 -7.14
N CYS A 23 37.37 17.89 -6.98
CA CYS A 23 36.66 17.23 -5.88
C CYS A 23 36.30 15.77 -6.19
N GLY A 24 36.59 15.30 -7.42
CA GLY A 24 36.17 13.97 -7.88
C GLY A 24 34.67 13.85 -8.10
N HIS A 25 34.23 12.69 -8.58
CA HIS A 25 32.81 12.45 -8.84
C HIS A 25 32.03 12.47 -7.51
N PRO A 26 30.92 13.24 -7.40
CA PRO A 26 30.22 13.44 -6.13
C PRO A 26 29.46 12.21 -5.63
N GLY A 27 29.24 11.22 -6.51
CA GLY A 27 28.55 9.97 -6.21
C GLY A 27 27.33 9.76 -7.10
N LYS A 28 26.59 8.67 -6.88
CA LYS A 28 25.32 8.38 -7.57
C LYS A 28 24.17 8.72 -6.64
N ILE A 29 23.11 9.32 -7.19
CA ILE A 29 21.83 9.53 -6.50
C ILE A 29 20.88 8.44 -6.98
N GLU A 30 20.40 7.58 -6.08
CA GLU A 30 19.36 6.60 -6.42
C GLU A 30 18.03 7.32 -6.68
N ASN A 31 17.28 6.89 -7.69
CA ASN A 31 16.05 7.55 -8.17
C ASN A 31 16.22 9.04 -8.52
N GLY A 32 17.43 9.42 -8.96
CA GLY A 32 17.73 10.79 -9.37
C GLY A 32 18.99 10.88 -10.22
N GLY A 33 19.48 12.11 -10.35
CA GLY A 33 20.65 12.45 -11.12
C GLY A 33 21.30 13.73 -10.61
N SER A 34 22.50 13.99 -11.08
CA SER A 34 23.26 15.17 -10.73
C SER A 34 23.82 15.81 -12.00
N ASN A 35 23.62 17.11 -12.17
CA ASN A 35 24.01 17.86 -13.34
C ASN A 35 25.09 18.89 -12.98
N GLY A 36 26.23 18.83 -13.64
CA GLY A 36 27.33 19.77 -13.44
C GLY A 36 28.28 19.76 -14.63
N ARG A 37 28.87 20.92 -14.96
CA ARG A 37 29.78 21.06 -16.11
C ARG A 37 31.16 20.45 -15.85
N ALA A 38 31.62 20.50 -14.60
CA ALA A 38 32.90 19.95 -14.17
C ALA A 38 32.89 19.73 -12.64
N PHE A 39 33.86 18.95 -12.15
CA PHE A 39 34.04 18.64 -10.73
C PHE A 39 35.27 19.35 -10.14
N LEU A 40 35.47 20.61 -10.51
CA LEU A 40 36.62 21.45 -10.15
C LEU A 40 36.24 22.51 -9.13
N VAL A 41 37.22 23.05 -8.40
CA VAL A 41 36.99 24.13 -7.43
C VAL A 41 36.15 25.26 -8.02
N GLY A 42 35.14 25.68 -7.27
CA GLY A 42 34.19 26.73 -7.67
C GLY A 42 33.05 26.26 -8.57
N TYR A 43 33.07 25.02 -9.07
CA TYR A 43 31.94 24.44 -9.79
C TYR A 43 30.91 23.87 -8.82
N THR A 44 29.65 23.99 -9.23
CA THR A 44 28.48 23.48 -8.52
C THR A 44 27.82 22.38 -9.32
N VAL A 45 27.40 21.33 -8.62
CA VAL A 45 26.58 20.25 -9.14
C VAL A 45 25.19 20.39 -8.55
N VAL A 46 24.18 20.36 -9.42
CA VAL A 46 22.77 20.46 -9.05
C VAL A 46 22.14 19.07 -9.14
N ALA A 47 21.59 18.59 -8.03
CA ALA A 47 20.87 17.34 -7.92
C ALA A 47 19.41 17.50 -8.35
N SER A 48 18.86 16.43 -8.93
CA SER A 48 17.46 16.33 -9.34
C SER A 48 16.94 14.92 -9.05
N CYS A 49 15.69 14.80 -8.62
CA CYS A 49 15.04 13.51 -8.45
C CYS A 49 14.14 13.17 -9.64
N ASN A 50 13.97 11.88 -9.89
CA ASN A 50 13.05 11.38 -10.90
C ASN A 50 11.61 11.50 -10.38
N GLY A 51 10.68 11.92 -11.24
CA GLY A 51 9.22 11.82 -11.03
C GLY A 51 8.73 11.92 -9.58
N ASP A 52 8.09 10.84 -9.10
CA ASP A 52 7.42 10.72 -7.82
C ASP A 52 8.36 10.70 -6.59
N PHE A 53 9.52 11.35 -6.68
CA PHE A 53 10.49 11.50 -5.60
C PHE A 53 10.81 12.97 -5.37
N TYR A 54 11.00 13.35 -4.10
CA TYR A 54 11.44 14.70 -3.73
C TYR A 54 12.87 14.69 -3.17
N ILE A 55 13.54 15.84 -3.24
CA ILE A 55 14.89 16.04 -2.72
C ILE A 55 14.83 16.20 -1.20
N GLU A 56 15.48 15.31 -0.47
CA GLU A 56 15.76 15.45 0.96
C GLU A 56 17.21 15.90 1.17
N GLY A 57 17.38 17.11 1.70
CA GLY A 57 18.68 17.76 1.90
C GLY A 57 18.94 18.88 0.89
N ASN A 58 20.21 19.17 0.64
CA ASN A 58 20.61 20.28 -0.22
C ASN A 58 20.73 19.84 -1.69
N SER A 59 19.99 20.52 -2.57
CA SER A 59 19.98 20.24 -4.02
C SER A 59 21.26 20.68 -4.74
N GLU A 60 22.12 21.46 -4.10
CA GLU A 60 23.34 21.99 -4.73
C GLU A 60 24.56 21.67 -3.87
N VAL A 61 25.62 21.18 -4.50
CA VAL A 61 26.92 20.93 -3.85
C VAL A 61 28.03 21.61 -4.63
N THR A 62 28.90 22.33 -3.93
CA THR A 62 29.96 23.14 -4.55
C THR A 62 31.33 22.60 -4.17
N CYS A 63 32.24 22.52 -5.14
CA CYS A 63 33.60 22.07 -4.89
C CYS A 63 34.42 23.19 -4.23
N HIS A 64 34.82 22.99 -2.97
CA HIS A 64 35.60 23.97 -2.21
C HIS A 64 37.10 23.90 -2.56
N SER A 65 37.83 24.98 -2.26
CA SER A 65 39.26 25.14 -2.58
C SER A 65 40.18 24.07 -1.98
N ASN A 66 39.74 23.38 -0.93
CA ASN A 66 40.43 22.26 -0.32
C ASN A 66 40.24 20.92 -1.07
N GLY A 67 39.48 20.90 -2.16
CA GLY A 67 39.20 19.71 -2.96
C GLY A 67 38.12 18.81 -2.37
N THR A 68 37.26 19.33 -1.50
CA THR A 68 36.10 18.60 -0.98
C THR A 68 34.80 19.25 -1.43
N TRP A 69 33.77 18.45 -1.65
CA TRP A 69 32.42 18.95 -1.84
C TRP A 69 31.91 19.65 -0.57
N SER A 70 31.12 20.70 -0.74
CA SER A 70 30.55 21.49 0.36
C SER A 70 29.71 20.64 1.31
N GLN A 71 29.09 19.59 0.78
CA GLN A 71 28.27 18.61 1.48
C GLN A 71 28.06 17.37 0.62
N GLN A 72 27.49 16.32 1.21
CA GLN A 72 27.11 15.11 0.48
C GLN A 72 25.91 15.38 -0.44
N LEU A 73 25.78 14.57 -1.50
CA LEU A 73 24.61 14.61 -2.38
C LEU A 73 23.32 14.30 -1.58
N PRO A 74 22.19 14.90 -1.95
CA PRO A 74 20.92 14.67 -1.28
C PRO A 74 20.39 13.27 -1.60
N LYS A 75 19.34 12.88 -0.87
CA LYS A 75 18.60 11.64 -1.13
C LYS A 75 17.32 11.96 -1.90
N CYS A 76 16.94 11.09 -2.82
CA CYS A 76 15.61 11.11 -3.42
C CYS A 76 14.70 10.20 -2.62
N VAL A 77 13.71 10.78 -1.98
CA VAL A 77 12.74 10.08 -1.13
C VAL A 77 11.43 9.97 -1.88
N ALA A 78 10.82 8.78 -1.88
CA ALA A 78 9.56 8.57 -2.56
C ALA A 78 8.49 9.49 -1.94
N MET A 79 7.71 10.13 -2.80
CA MET A 79 6.51 10.83 -2.36
C MET A 79 5.51 9.80 -1.86
N SER A 80 4.96 10.03 -0.67
CA SER A 80 4.07 9.10 0.00
C SER A 80 2.81 9.81 0.45
N CYS A 81 1.68 9.11 0.34
CA CYS A 81 0.40 9.57 0.91
C CYS A 81 0.37 9.44 2.44
N GLY A 82 1.37 8.76 3.03
CA GLY A 82 1.38 8.41 4.44
C GLY A 82 0.36 7.34 4.79
N SER A 83 0.39 6.88 6.04
CA SER A 83 -0.58 5.88 6.51
C SER A 83 -2.02 6.44 6.38
N PRO A 84 -2.96 5.70 5.77
CA PRO A 84 -4.36 6.12 5.65
C PRO A 84 -5.08 6.13 7.01
N GLY A 85 -4.44 5.62 8.08
CA GLY A 85 -5.03 5.43 9.40
C GLY A 85 -5.42 3.98 9.65
N SER A 86 -6.35 3.76 10.59
CA SER A 86 -6.93 2.45 10.88
C SER A 86 -8.42 2.44 10.60
N VAL A 87 -8.96 1.26 10.30
CA VAL A 87 -10.39 1.03 10.14
C VAL A 87 -10.94 0.22 11.31
N GLU A 88 -12.16 0.51 11.73
CA GLU A 88 -12.86 -0.29 12.73
C GLU A 88 -13.61 -1.44 12.05
N ASN A 89 -13.56 -2.64 12.63
CA ASN A 89 -14.23 -3.85 12.10
C ASN A 89 -13.71 -4.31 10.72
N GLY A 90 -12.46 -3.96 10.40
CA GLY A 90 -11.73 -4.44 9.23
C GLY A 90 -10.23 -4.31 9.44
N PHE A 91 -9.47 -4.51 8.37
CA PHE A 91 -8.03 -4.31 8.34
C PHE A 91 -7.57 -3.84 6.96
N ILE A 92 -6.44 -3.15 6.94
CA ILE A 92 -5.79 -2.66 5.72
C ILE A 92 -4.63 -3.62 5.41
N GLU A 93 -4.59 -4.10 4.17
CA GLU A 93 -3.53 -4.93 3.63
C GLU A 93 -2.60 -4.07 2.76
N GLY A 94 -1.31 -4.10 3.10
CA GLY A 94 -0.27 -3.34 2.41
C GLY A 94 0.55 -2.50 3.39
N ASN A 95 1.82 -2.28 3.04
CA ASN A 95 2.78 -1.54 3.87
C ASN A 95 3.59 -0.49 3.07
N VAL A 96 3.26 -0.31 1.78
CA VAL A 96 3.87 0.69 0.90
C VAL A 96 2.79 1.71 0.52
N TYR A 97 3.07 2.98 0.78
CA TYR A 97 2.11 4.08 0.62
C TYR A 97 2.63 5.14 -0.38
N ASP A 98 3.58 4.75 -1.21
CA ASP A 98 4.23 5.63 -2.18
C ASP A 98 3.28 5.89 -3.36
N VAL A 99 3.46 7.02 -4.04
CA VAL A 99 2.67 7.37 -5.23
C VAL A 99 2.66 6.23 -6.24
N GLY A 100 1.47 5.90 -6.76
CA GLY A 100 1.23 4.81 -7.70
C GLY A 100 0.95 3.45 -7.03
N PHE A 101 1.27 3.28 -5.74
CA PHE A 101 0.95 2.04 -5.02
C PHE A 101 -0.50 2.03 -4.53
N SER A 102 -1.03 0.83 -4.35
CA SER A 102 -2.39 0.61 -3.84
C SER A 102 -2.40 -0.33 -2.65
N ILE A 103 -3.33 -0.08 -1.74
CA ILE A 103 -3.61 -0.89 -0.56
C ILE A 103 -5.02 -1.47 -0.68
N SER A 104 -5.25 -2.62 -0.06
CA SER A 104 -6.54 -3.29 -0.03
C SER A 104 -7.16 -3.20 1.36
N ILE A 105 -8.48 -3.17 1.43
CA ILE A 105 -9.23 -3.03 2.68
C ILE A 105 -10.20 -4.20 2.79
N THR A 106 -10.10 -4.93 3.89
CA THR A 106 -10.86 -6.16 4.12
C THR A 106 -11.72 -6.02 5.37
N CYS A 107 -12.96 -6.50 5.32
CA CYS A 107 -13.87 -6.50 6.47
C CYS A 107 -13.66 -7.71 7.37
N ASN A 108 -13.86 -7.53 8.67
CA ASN A 108 -13.94 -8.64 9.62
C ASN A 108 -15.16 -9.51 9.33
N LYS A 109 -15.13 -10.76 9.82
CA LYS A 109 -16.23 -11.70 9.69
C LYS A 109 -17.53 -11.10 10.26
N GLY A 110 -18.60 -11.18 9.47
CA GLY A 110 -19.91 -10.66 9.86
C GLY A 110 -20.09 -9.16 9.63
N PHE A 111 -19.20 -8.52 8.88
CA PHE A 111 -19.36 -7.17 8.35
C PHE A 111 -19.31 -7.16 6.82
N THR A 112 -19.84 -6.10 6.22
CA THR A 112 -19.78 -5.79 4.79
C THR A 112 -19.14 -4.42 4.63
N LEU A 113 -18.17 -4.33 3.72
CA LEU A 113 -17.50 -3.09 3.37
C LEU A 113 -18.41 -2.25 2.47
N MET A 114 -18.61 -0.98 2.86
CA MET A 114 -19.36 0.02 2.10
C MET A 114 -18.41 1.09 1.59
N GLY A 115 -18.20 1.12 0.27
CA GLY A 115 -17.27 2.01 -0.41
C GLY A 115 -16.27 1.24 -1.28
N GLN A 116 -15.13 1.86 -1.56
CA GLN A 116 -14.07 1.26 -2.37
C GLN A 116 -13.22 0.29 -1.52
N PRO A 117 -13.00 -0.95 -1.97
CA PRO A 117 -12.19 -1.93 -1.23
C PRO A 117 -10.67 -1.72 -1.40
N SER A 118 -10.26 -0.69 -2.15
CA SER A 118 -8.86 -0.38 -2.39
C SER A 118 -8.64 1.12 -2.49
N LEU A 119 -7.49 1.59 -2.01
CA LEU A 119 -7.05 2.98 -2.12
C LEU A 119 -5.73 3.02 -2.88
N THR A 120 -5.61 3.95 -3.82
CA THR A 120 -4.38 4.20 -4.59
C THR A 120 -3.78 5.54 -4.19
N CYS A 121 -2.48 5.59 -3.94
CA CYS A 121 -1.80 6.85 -3.68
C CYS A 121 -1.59 7.61 -4.99
N LEU A 122 -2.22 8.79 -5.11
CA LEU A 122 -2.18 9.61 -6.32
C LEU A 122 -0.94 10.50 -6.35
N ALA A 123 -0.57 10.98 -7.55
CA ALA A 123 0.53 11.94 -7.74
C ALA A 123 0.35 13.27 -6.98
N SER A 124 -0.87 13.57 -6.52
CA SER A 124 -1.16 14.69 -5.60
C SER A 124 -0.87 14.38 -4.14
N THR A 125 -0.08 13.33 -3.86
CA THR A 125 0.26 12.83 -2.51
C THR A 125 -0.96 12.67 -1.60
N SER A 126 -2.08 12.22 -2.20
CA SER A 126 -3.37 12.01 -1.54
C SER A 126 -3.94 10.66 -1.96
N TRP A 127 -4.66 10.00 -1.05
CA TRP A 127 -5.38 8.77 -1.36
C TRP A 127 -6.50 9.02 -2.37
N SER A 128 -6.72 8.06 -3.26
CA SER A 128 -7.72 8.15 -4.33
C SER A 128 -9.15 8.31 -3.81
N GLU A 129 -9.43 7.75 -2.65
CA GLU A 129 -10.72 7.77 -1.97
C GLU A 129 -10.51 7.88 -0.46
N ILE A 130 -11.59 8.14 0.27
CA ILE A 130 -11.61 8.08 1.74
C ILE A 130 -11.76 6.65 2.26
N LEU A 131 -11.40 6.40 3.52
CA LEU A 131 -11.59 5.09 4.15
C LEU A 131 -13.08 4.66 4.11
N PRO A 132 -13.36 3.39 3.74
CA PRO A 132 -14.73 2.87 3.69
C PRO A 132 -15.30 2.64 5.09
N THR A 133 -16.61 2.42 5.15
CA THR A 133 -17.32 2.08 6.39
C THR A 133 -17.72 0.61 6.42
N PHE A 134 -17.92 0.06 7.61
CA PHE A 134 -18.26 -1.35 7.80
C PHE A 134 -19.63 -1.47 8.43
N VAL A 135 -20.54 -2.17 7.75
CA VAL A 135 -21.90 -2.42 8.23
C VAL A 135 -22.00 -3.85 8.70
N LYS A 136 -22.55 -4.08 9.89
CA LYS A 136 -22.75 -5.43 10.44
C LYS A 136 -23.73 -6.20 9.54
N ASN A 137 -23.33 -7.40 9.14
CA ASN A 137 -24.17 -8.31 8.39
C ASN A 137 -25.32 -8.72 9.29
N SER A 138 -26.54 -8.36 8.91
CA SER A 138 -27.75 -8.75 9.64
C SER A 138 -28.07 -10.21 9.33
N SER A 139 -27.28 -11.14 9.86
CA SER A 139 -27.67 -12.54 9.94
C SER A 139 -28.68 -12.67 11.07
N SER A 140 -29.95 -12.37 10.79
CA SER A 140 -31.02 -12.59 11.76
C SER A 140 -31.12 -14.10 12.01
N GLY A 141 -30.52 -14.57 13.11
CA GLY A 141 -30.64 -15.96 13.56
C GLY A 141 -32.10 -16.38 13.72
N LEU A 142 -33.01 -15.41 13.88
CA LEU A 142 -34.45 -15.62 13.87
C LEU A 142 -34.96 -16.16 12.54
N ILE A 143 -34.49 -15.64 11.39
CA ILE A 143 -34.93 -16.13 10.07
C ILE A 143 -34.48 -17.58 9.87
N VAL A 144 -33.23 -17.89 10.25
CA VAL A 144 -32.70 -19.26 10.17
C VAL A 144 -33.46 -20.19 11.12
N ALA A 145 -33.78 -19.73 12.33
CA ALA A 145 -34.57 -20.49 13.30
C ALA A 145 -36.01 -20.73 12.81
N LEU A 146 -36.65 -19.74 12.19
CA LEU A 146 -38.01 -19.88 11.62
C LEU A 146 -38.02 -20.90 10.47
N ILE A 147 -37.03 -20.88 9.57
CA ILE A 147 -36.94 -21.85 8.48
C ILE A 147 -36.73 -23.27 9.04
N ALA A 148 -35.88 -23.41 10.06
CA ALA A 148 -35.64 -24.68 10.72
C ALA A 148 -36.89 -25.22 11.44
N THR A 149 -37.63 -24.37 12.16
CA THR A 149 -38.86 -24.79 12.85
C THR A 149 -39.97 -25.18 11.89
N ILE A 150 -40.16 -24.43 10.80
CA ILE A 150 -41.14 -24.77 9.75
C ILE A 150 -40.80 -26.14 9.14
N SER A 151 -39.52 -26.40 8.85
CA SER A 151 -39.08 -27.68 8.28
C SER A 151 -39.37 -28.87 9.21
N VAL A 152 -39.13 -28.71 10.51
CA VAL A 152 -39.43 -29.72 11.53
C VAL A 152 -40.94 -29.97 11.64
N ILE A 153 -41.75 -28.91 11.68
CA ILE A 153 -43.21 -29.01 11.77
C ILE A 153 -43.77 -29.73 10.53
N CYS A 154 -43.35 -29.34 9.33
CA CYS A 154 -43.75 -30.00 8.09
C CYS A 154 -43.39 -31.50 8.10
N GLY A 155 -42.20 -31.85 8.59
CA GLY A 155 -41.78 -33.25 8.73
C GLY A 155 -42.67 -34.05 9.69
N LEU A 156 -42.98 -33.49 10.87
CA LEU A 156 -43.87 -34.13 11.84
C LEU A 156 -45.28 -34.32 11.28
N VAL A 157 -45.83 -33.31 10.61
CA VAL A 157 -47.16 -33.40 9.96
C VAL A 157 -47.16 -34.49 8.90
N PHE A 158 -46.11 -34.57 8.07
CA PHE A 158 -45.99 -35.61 7.05
C PHE A 158 -45.96 -37.02 7.66
N ILE A 159 -45.20 -37.21 8.75
CA ILE A 159 -45.15 -38.49 9.48
C ILE A 159 -46.53 -38.84 10.05
N VAL A 160 -47.24 -37.88 10.65
CA VAL A 160 -48.59 -38.10 11.21
C VAL A 160 -49.58 -38.46 10.11
N VAL A 161 -49.55 -37.77 8.96
CA VAL A 161 -50.43 -38.05 7.82
C VAL A 161 -50.18 -39.45 7.27
N ILE A 162 -48.91 -39.85 7.10
CA ILE A 162 -48.55 -41.21 6.69
C ILE A 162 -49.03 -42.22 7.73
N GLY A 163 -48.81 -41.95 9.02
CA GLY A 163 -49.28 -42.80 10.11
C GLY A 163 -50.79 -42.99 10.11
N CYS A 164 -51.57 -41.93 9.92
CA CYS A 164 -53.02 -41.99 9.79
C CYS A 164 -53.46 -42.79 8.55
N PHE A 165 -52.76 -42.63 7.42
CA PHE A 165 -53.05 -43.38 6.20
C PHE A 165 -52.78 -44.88 6.40
N ILE A 166 -51.64 -45.24 7.00
CA ILE A 166 -51.28 -46.62 7.35
C ILE A 166 -52.31 -47.19 8.33
N HIS A 167 -52.67 -46.46 9.40
CA HIS A 167 -53.67 -46.91 10.36
C HIS A 167 -55.05 -47.13 9.72
N LYS A 168 -55.46 -46.27 8.79
CA LYS A 168 -56.72 -46.42 8.03
C LYS A 168 -56.69 -47.65 7.10
N GLN A 169 -55.55 -47.93 6.47
CA GLN A 169 -55.38 -49.10 5.61
C GLN A 169 -55.34 -50.41 6.43
N TYR A 170 -54.53 -50.49 7.49
CA TYR A 170 -54.44 -51.69 8.33
C TYR A 170 -55.67 -51.91 9.23
N GLY A 171 -56.33 -50.84 9.69
CA GLY A 171 -57.58 -50.93 10.44
C GLY A 171 -58.75 -51.49 9.62
N ASN A 172 -58.83 -51.15 8.34
CA ASN A 172 -59.80 -51.75 7.42
C ASN A 172 -59.51 -53.24 7.14
N VAL A 173 -58.24 -53.66 7.18
CA VAL A 173 -57.85 -55.08 7.04
C VAL A 173 -58.19 -55.90 8.29
N ALA A 174 -58.08 -55.31 9.49
CA ALA A 174 -58.45 -55.98 10.74
C ALA A 174 -59.97 -56.11 10.94
N GLY A 175 -60.76 -55.17 10.40
CA GLY A 175 -62.23 -55.22 10.43
C GLY A 175 -62.83 -56.34 9.59
N GLN A 176 -62.17 -56.73 8.48
CA GLN A 176 -62.66 -57.79 7.59
C GLN A 176 -62.50 -59.20 8.17
N LYS A 177 -61.60 -59.40 9.15
CA LYS A 177 -61.37 -60.72 9.79
C LYS A 177 -62.38 -61.09 10.88
N ARG A 178 -63.29 -60.19 11.28
CA ARG A 178 -64.29 -60.46 12.34
C ARG A 178 -65.68 -60.83 11.79
N SER A 179 -65.90 -60.73 10.47
CA SER A 179 -67.18 -61.08 9.83
C SER A 179 -67.24 -62.49 9.23
N ASP A 180 -66.16 -63.28 9.32
CA ASP A 180 -66.09 -64.66 8.78
C ASP A 180 -66.18 -65.74 9.88
N GLU A 181 -66.48 -65.37 11.14
CA GLU A 181 -66.65 -66.28 12.30
C GLU A 181 -67.99 -66.05 13.05
N ALA A 182 -69.03 -65.58 12.36
CA ALA A 182 -70.40 -65.52 12.87
C ALA A 182 -71.35 -66.42 12.07
#